data_AF-A0A7S0WJ36-F1
#
_entry.id   AF-A0A7S0WJ36-F1
#
_cell.length_a   1.000
_cell.length_b   1.000
_cell.length_c   1.000
_cell.angle_alpha   90.00
_cell.angle_beta   90.00
_cell.angle_gamma   90.00
#
_symmetry.space_group_name_H-M   'P 1'
#
loop_
_entity.id
_entity.type
_entity.pdbx_description
1 polymer ?
#
loop_
_entity_poly.entity_id
_entity_poly.type
_entity_poly.pdbx_seq_one_letter_code
_entity_poly.pdbx_strand_id
1 'polypeptide(L)'
;AEGKADAAWALATLANNSEDNKVTIMRAGAVDPLVQLLRTGDAKGKAQAAMAMCNLAYSNNDNRVAIAHAGAMDPLVQLLHTGNAKGVAMAAEALRNLAYNNA
;
A
#
# COMPACT_ATOMS: atom_id res chain seq x y z
N ALA A 1 10.58 14.10 4.61
CA ALA A 1 9.57 13.29 3.88
C ALA A 1 10.24 12.20 3.03
N GLU A 2 11.38 12.48 2.39
CA GLU A 2 12.11 11.52 1.54
C GLU A 2 12.41 10.16 2.19
N GLY A 3 12.94 10.14 3.42
CA GLY A 3 13.27 8.88 4.09
C GLY A 3 12.08 7.91 4.29
N LYS A 4 10.86 8.43 4.47
CA LYS A 4 9.64 7.60 4.57
C LYS A 4 9.22 7.04 3.20
N ALA A 5 9.40 7.83 2.14
CA ALA A 5 9.09 7.39 0.78
C ALA A 5 10.05 6.29 0.30
N ASP A 6 11.34 6.42 0.63
CA ASP A 6 12.35 5.43 0.25
C ASP A 6 12.21 4.14 1.09
N ALA A 7 11.85 4.26 2.36
CA ALA A 7 11.49 3.10 3.19
C ALA A 7 10.24 2.37 2.66
N ALA A 8 9.19 3.10 2.25
CA ALA A 8 8.01 2.50 1.62
C ALA A 8 8.36 1.79 0.31
N TRP A 9 9.26 2.35 -0.49
CA TRP A 9 9.76 1.70 -1.71
C TRP A 9 10.54 0.41 -1.42
N ALA A 10 11.39 0.42 -0.39
CA ALA A 10 12.11 -0.78 0.04
C ALA A 10 11.13 -1.88 0.51
N LEU A 11 10.12 -1.52 1.31
CA LEU A 11 9.07 -2.45 1.73
C LEU A 11 8.29 -3.01 0.54
N ALA A 12 7.92 -2.16 -0.44
CA ALA A 12 7.24 -2.60 -1.65
C ALA A 12 8.08 -3.62 -2.44
N THR A 13 9.39 -3.39 -2.54
CA THR A 13 10.32 -4.29 -3.24
C THR A 13 10.46 -5.63 -2.50
N LEU A 14 10.60 -5.60 -1.18
CA LEU A 14 10.66 -6.79 -0.33
C LEU A 14 9.38 -7.63 -0.42
N ALA A 15 8.22 -6.95 -0.41
CA ALA A 15 6.90 -7.57 -0.55
C ALA A 15 6.72 -8.20 -1.93
N ASN A 16 7.25 -7.61 -3.01
CA ASN A 16 7.12 -8.16 -4.36
C ASN A 16 7.91 -9.47 -4.56
N ASN A 17 9.01 -9.64 -3.83
CA ASN A 17 9.95 -10.73 -4.07
C ASN A 17 9.66 -12.01 -3.28
N SER A 18 8.87 -11.95 -2.19
CA SER A 18 8.59 -13.13 -1.36
C SER A 18 7.29 -12.97 -0.57
N GLU A 19 6.46 -14.01 -0.57
CA GLU A 19 5.25 -14.09 0.28
C GLU A 19 5.60 -14.06 1.78
N ASP A 20 6.70 -14.72 2.18
CA ASP A 20 7.16 -14.72 3.58
C ASP A 20 7.56 -13.31 4.04
N ASN A 21 8.13 -12.51 3.14
CA ASN A 21 8.43 -11.10 3.41
C ASN A 21 7.13 -10.31 3.62
N LYS A 22 6.08 -10.56 2.83
CA LYS A 22 4.79 -9.88 3.03
C LYS A 22 4.23 -10.17 4.42
N VAL A 23 4.23 -11.43 4.84
CA VAL A 23 3.77 -11.83 6.18
C VAL A 23 4.61 -11.16 7.27
N THR A 24 5.93 -11.13 7.10
CA THR A 24 6.84 -10.50 8.06
C THR A 24 6.60 -8.98 8.17
N ILE A 25 6.42 -8.31 7.04
CA ILE A 25 6.13 -6.87 6.98
C ILE A 25 4.79 -6.55 7.66
N MET A 26 3.77 -7.37 7.43
CA MET A 26 2.46 -7.24 8.07
C MET A 26 2.54 -7.45 9.59
N ARG A 27 3.26 -8.50 10.03
CA ARG A 27 3.50 -8.77 11.46
C ARG A 27 4.30 -7.67 12.16
N ALA A 28 5.18 -7.00 11.43
CA ALA A 28 5.91 -5.84 11.93
C ALA A 28 5.04 -4.57 12.07
N GLY A 29 3.76 -4.63 11.70
CA GLY A 29 2.84 -3.49 11.84
C GLY A 29 3.08 -2.39 10.81
N ALA A 30 3.62 -2.72 9.63
CA ALA A 30 3.94 -1.73 8.60
C ALA A 30 2.70 -1.05 7.97
N VAL A 31 1.51 -1.62 8.13
CA VAL A 31 0.27 -1.11 7.51
C VAL A 31 -0.09 0.28 8.00
N ASP A 32 -0.12 0.52 9.31
CA ASP A 32 -0.52 1.82 9.87
C ASP A 32 0.41 2.97 9.43
N PRO A 33 1.75 2.82 9.46
CA PRO A 33 2.66 3.81 8.89
C PRO A 33 2.43 4.07 7.40
N LEU A 34 2.12 3.03 6.61
CA LEU A 34 1.83 3.19 5.18
C LEU A 34 0.49 3.94 4.95
N VAL A 35 -0.54 3.65 5.75
CA VAL A 35 -1.82 4.40 5.74
C VAL A 35 -1.59 5.87 6.09
N GLN A 36 -0.78 6.15 7.12
CA GLN A 36 -0.43 7.53 7.47
C GLN A 36 0.35 8.22 6.35
N LEU A 37 1.26 7.51 5.68
CA LEU A 37 2.02 8.06 4.57
C LEU A 37 1.14 8.36 3.34
N LEU A 38 0.09 7.57 3.08
CA LEU A 38 -0.92 7.87 2.07
C LEU A 38 -1.70 9.15 2.37
N ARG A 39 -1.98 9.44 3.65
CA ARG A 39 -2.71 10.65 4.07
C ARG A 39 -1.83 11.90 4.05
N THR A 40 -0.64 11.79 4.64
CA THR A 40 0.20 12.96 4.99
C THR A 40 1.45 13.12 4.13
N GLY A 41 1.79 12.11 3.31
CA GLY A 41 2.99 12.13 2.48
C GLY A 41 2.92 13.13 1.33
N ASP A 42 4.08 13.43 0.75
CA ASP A 42 4.16 14.12 -0.53
C ASP A 42 3.76 13.18 -1.69
N ALA A 43 3.71 13.69 -2.92
CA ALA A 43 3.29 12.91 -4.08
C ALA A 43 4.15 11.63 -4.28
N LYS A 44 5.45 11.68 -3.96
CA LYS A 44 6.34 10.52 -4.03
C LYS A 44 5.99 9.53 -2.93
N GLY A 45 5.89 9.97 -1.68
CA GLY A 45 5.56 9.15 -0.52
C GLY A 45 4.22 8.45 -0.67
N LYS A 46 3.19 9.16 -1.14
CA LYS A 46 1.87 8.58 -1.40
C LYS A 46 1.93 7.49 -2.48
N ALA A 47 2.63 7.74 -3.58
CA ALA A 47 2.77 6.74 -4.65
C ALA A 47 3.54 5.49 -4.18
N GLN A 48 4.60 5.66 -3.40
CA GLN A 48 5.37 4.53 -2.86
C GLN A 48 4.59 3.74 -1.80
N ALA A 49 3.81 4.43 -0.96
CA ALA A 49 2.93 3.79 0.00
C ALA A 49 1.84 2.95 -0.69
N ALA A 50 1.22 3.49 -1.74
CA ALA A 50 0.24 2.77 -2.55
C ALA A 50 0.86 1.53 -3.21
N MET A 51 2.08 1.66 -3.74
CA MET A 51 2.82 0.54 -4.33
C MET A 51 3.14 -0.55 -3.30
N ALA A 52 3.57 -0.17 -2.10
CA ALA A 52 3.79 -1.12 -1.01
C ALA A 52 2.51 -1.89 -0.65
N MET A 53 1.38 -1.18 -0.52
CA MET A 53 0.09 -1.81 -0.25
C MET A 53 -0.37 -2.73 -1.39
N CYS A 54 -0.18 -2.30 -2.64
CA CYS A 54 -0.50 -3.12 -3.81
C CYS A 54 0.21 -4.47 -3.75
N ASN A 55 1.53 -4.45 -3.47
CA ASN A 55 2.36 -5.64 -3.42
C ASN A 55 2.03 -6.53 -2.21
N LEU A 56 1.73 -5.93 -1.06
CA LEU A 56 1.30 -6.67 0.14
C LEU A 56 -0.06 -7.36 -0.05
N ALA A 57 -0.98 -6.72 -0.78
CA ALA A 57 -2.31 -7.26 -1.11
C ALA A 57 -2.28 -8.26 -2.29
N TYR A 58 -1.20 -8.29 -3.07
CA TYR A 58 -1.08 -9.19 -4.22
C TYR A 58 -0.99 -10.65 -3.74
N SER A 59 -1.87 -11.51 -4.25
CA SER A 59 -1.92 -12.96 -3.97
C SER A 59 -2.00 -13.40 -2.50
N ASN A 60 -2.37 -12.52 -1.56
CA ASN A 60 -2.49 -12.86 -0.14
C ASN A 60 -3.79 -12.31 0.47
N ASN A 61 -4.75 -13.21 0.74
CA ASN A 61 -6.09 -12.85 1.21
C ASN A 61 -6.11 -12.26 2.62
N ASP A 62 -5.32 -12.81 3.54
CA ASP A 62 -5.24 -12.31 4.92
C ASP A 62 -4.71 -10.88 4.96
N ASN A 63 -3.70 -10.58 4.13
CA ASN A 63 -3.16 -9.24 4.00
C ASN A 63 -4.19 -8.26 3.44
N ARG A 64 -5.02 -8.68 2.47
CA ARG A 64 -6.08 -7.83 1.91
C ARG A 64 -7.07 -7.41 2.98
N VAL A 65 -7.54 -8.36 3.79
CA VAL A 65 -8.48 -8.10 4.90
C VAL A 65 -7.84 -7.17 5.92
N ALA A 66 -6.60 -7.43 6.33
CA ALA A 66 -5.89 -6.60 7.29
C ALA A 66 -5.67 -5.15 6.78
N ILE A 67 -5.30 -4.98 5.51
CA ILE A 67 -5.13 -3.66 4.88
C ILE A 67 -6.46 -2.91 4.80
N ALA A 68 -7.56 -3.60 4.46
CA ALA A 68 -8.89 -3.01 4.44
C ALA A 68 -9.33 -2.57 5.85
N HIS A 69 -9.13 -3.41 6.86
CA HIS A 69 -9.46 -3.12 8.25
C HIS A 69 -8.63 -1.96 8.84
N ALA A 70 -7.39 -1.77 8.36
CA ALA A 70 -6.54 -0.64 8.75
C ALA A 70 -6.98 0.71 8.15
N GLY A 71 -8.08 0.73 7.37
CA GLY A 71 -8.62 1.97 6.81
C GLY A 71 -7.80 2.52 5.64
N ALA A 72 -7.15 1.65 4.87
CA ALA A 72 -6.41 2.01 3.67
C ALA A 72 -7.31 2.41 2.48
N MET A 73 -8.60 2.06 2.51
CA MET A 73 -9.54 2.33 1.40
C MET A 73 -9.71 3.82 1.12
N ASP A 74 -10.06 4.63 2.13
CA ASP A 74 -10.31 6.07 1.91
C ASP A 74 -9.07 6.81 1.40
N PRO A 75 -7.86 6.60 1.96
CA PRO A 75 -6.63 7.23 1.44
C PRO A 75 -6.28 6.81 0.02
N LEU A 76 -6.52 5.54 -0.36
CA LEU A 76 -6.30 5.08 -1.73
C LEU A 76 -7.29 5.72 -2.70
N VAL A 77 -8.57 5.83 -2.34
CA VAL A 77 -9.57 6.54 -3.15
C VAL A 77 -9.23 8.02 -3.26
N GLN A 78 -8.79 8.67 -2.18
CA GLN A 78 -8.34 10.05 -2.24
C GLN A 78 -7.12 10.23 -3.14
N LEU A 79 -6.20 9.26 -3.16
CA LEU A 79 -5.04 9.27 -4.03
C LEU A 79 -5.42 9.16 -5.52
N LEU A 80 -6.53 8.50 -5.86
CA LEU A 80 -7.05 8.51 -7.24
C LEU A 80 -7.47 9.91 -7.71
N HIS A 81 -7.97 10.75 -6.80
CA HIS A 81 -8.45 12.10 -7.13
C HIS A 81 -7.34 13.15 -7.09
N THR A 82 -6.37 12.97 -6.19
CA THR A 82 -5.35 13.99 -5.87
C THR A 82 -3.93 13.60 -6.25
N GLY A 83 -3.73 12.36 -6.70
CA GLY A 83 -2.42 11.81 -7.03
C GLY A 83 -1.91 12.24 -8.41
N ASN A 84 -0.60 12.11 -8.59
CA ASN A 84 0.01 12.17 -9.93
C ASN A 84 -0.23 10.85 -10.68
N ALA A 85 0.10 10.81 -11.98
CA ALA A 85 -0.14 9.62 -12.82
C ALA A 85 0.35 8.30 -12.19
N LYS A 86 1.52 8.33 -11.54
CA LYS A 86 2.07 7.15 -10.84
C LYS A 86 1.27 6.77 -9.60
N GLY A 87 0.94 7.75 -8.75
CA GLY A 87 0.13 7.53 -7.55
C GLY A 87 -1.27 7.01 -7.88
N VAL A 88 -1.90 7.54 -8.94
CA VAL A 88 -3.21 7.08 -9.42
C VAL A 88 -3.12 5.64 -9.93
N ALA A 89 -2.12 5.30 -10.74
CA ALA A 89 -1.95 3.93 -11.24
C ALA A 89 -1.77 2.92 -10.10
N MET A 90 -0.91 3.24 -9.12
CA MET A 90 -0.66 2.36 -7.97
C MET A 90 -1.87 2.27 -7.05
N ALA A 91 -2.62 3.35 -6.86
CA ALA A 91 -3.85 3.34 -6.07
C ALA A 91 -4.93 2.47 -6.73
N ALA A 92 -5.10 2.61 -8.06
CA ALA A 92 -6.06 1.80 -8.81
C ALA A 92 -5.70 0.31 -8.75
N GLU A 93 -4.42 -0.02 -8.86
CA GLU A 93 -3.96 -1.40 -8.78
C GLU A 93 -4.09 -1.99 -7.37
N ALA A 94 -3.76 -1.21 -6.34
CA ALA A 94 -3.99 -1.61 -4.96
C ALA A 94 -5.48 -1.88 -4.69
N LEU A 95 -6.37 -0.97 -5.13
CA LEU A 95 -7.81 -1.14 -5.00
C LEU A 95 -8.31 -2.36 -5.78
N ARG A 96 -7.81 -2.62 -6.99
CA ARG A 96 -8.11 -3.84 -7.76
C ARG A 96 -7.73 -5.10 -6.99
N ASN A 97 -6.55 -5.12 -6.38
CA ASN A 97 -6.06 -6.27 -5.61
C ASN A 97 -6.88 -6.49 -4.32
N LEU A 98 -7.31 -5.41 -3.66
CA LEU A 98 -8.16 -5.47 -2.48
C LEU A 98 -9.61 -5.88 -2.83
N ALA A 99 -10.15 -5.39 -3.95
CA ALA A 99 -11.51 -5.69 -4.40
C ALA A 99 -11.69 -7.15 -4.87
N TYR A 100 -10.60 -7.80 -5.29
CA TYR A 100 -10.62 -9.20 -5.76
C TYR A 100 -11.02 -10.23 -4.67
N ASN A 101 -11.26 -9.80 -3.43
CA ASN A 101 -11.58 -10.69 -2.31
C ASN A 101 -12.87 -10.33 -1.55
N ASN A 102 -13.79 -9.58 -2.17
CA ASN A 102 -15.17 -9.49 -1.70
C ASN A 102 -15.99 -10.65 -2.30
N ALA A 103 -15.86 -11.85 -1.72
CA ALA A 103 -16.79 -12.97 -1.87
C ALA A 103 -16.81 -13.80 -0.58
#